data_AF-A0A8S3ZG55-F1
#
_entry.id   AF-A0A8S3ZG55-F1
#
_cell.length_a   1.000
_cell.length_b   1.000
_cell.length_c   1.000
_cell.angle_alpha   90.00
_cell.angle_beta   90.00
_cell.angle_gamma   90.00
#
_symmetry.space_group_name_H-M   'P 1'
#
loop_
_entity.id
_entity.type
_entity.pdbx_description
1 polymer ?
#
loop_
_entity_poly.entity_id
_entity_poly.type
_entity_poly.pdbx_seq_one_letter_code
_entity_poly.pdbx_strand_id
1 'polypeptide(L)'
;GTELWKGIKTAVNETTVSDVLHAMGAVPSGFRASTLCHMFNEGKTYRMASFLMPKLSQSNLTYSDLLFDPATNRIRPRSTRINHLITLVSCQQIPPPGTGIEVLDRHVRICLFDGQHILSNIHCVKVASVDKSGRSWNFTTRVHDLMDPHMHGEFFVRTNNTSDNLGVLLELCISYKRT
;
A
#
# COMPACT_ATOMS: atom_id res chain seq x y z
N GLY A 1 18.01 -18.73 -19.72
CA GLY A 1 19.29 -18.38 -19.05
C GLY A 1 19.85 -17.08 -19.58
N THR A 2 20.38 -17.09 -20.81
CA THR A 2 21.02 -15.93 -21.49
C THR A 2 20.14 -14.70 -21.66
N GLU A 3 18.84 -14.88 -21.96
CA GLU A 3 17.88 -13.77 -22.09
C GLU A 3 17.54 -13.12 -20.74
N LEU A 4 17.50 -13.90 -19.65
CA LEU A 4 17.36 -13.38 -18.28
C LEU A 4 18.59 -12.54 -17.90
N TRP A 5 19.79 -13.00 -18.27
CA TRP A 5 21.05 -12.28 -18.05
C TRP A 5 21.18 -11.00 -18.89
N LYS A 6 20.64 -10.98 -20.12
CA LYS A 6 20.53 -9.76 -20.92
C LYS A 6 19.56 -8.77 -20.28
N GLY A 7 18.37 -9.20 -19.85
CA GLY A 7 17.41 -8.34 -19.16
C GLY A 7 17.96 -7.74 -17.88
N ILE A 8 18.71 -8.51 -17.09
CA ILE A 8 19.43 -8.02 -15.90
C ILE A 8 20.50 -6.99 -16.29
N LYS A 9 21.30 -7.24 -17.34
CA LYS A 9 22.31 -6.27 -17.81
C LYS A 9 21.69 -4.97 -18.34
N THR A 10 20.55 -5.05 -19.01
CA THR A 10 19.83 -3.87 -19.50
C THR A 10 19.24 -3.08 -18.35
N ALA A 11 18.58 -3.74 -17.39
CA ALA A 11 18.03 -3.10 -16.19
C ALA A 11 19.11 -2.50 -15.27
N VAL A 12 20.31 -3.09 -15.22
CA VAL A 12 21.46 -2.55 -14.48
C VAL A 12 22.10 -1.35 -15.20
N ASN A 13 21.98 -1.27 -16.53
CA ASN A 13 22.51 -0.16 -17.34
C ASN A 13 21.54 1.01 -17.51
N GLU A 14 20.25 0.85 -17.17
CA GLU A 14 19.29 1.94 -17.21
C GLU A 14 19.44 2.82 -15.97
N THR A 15 20.10 3.97 -16.13
CA THR A 15 20.15 5.00 -15.09
C THR A 15 18.73 5.47 -14.77
N THR A 16 18.21 5.03 -13.63
CA THR A 16 16.86 5.41 -13.22
C THR A 16 16.83 6.88 -12.79
N VAL A 17 15.63 7.48 -12.83
CA VAL A 17 15.42 8.84 -12.30
C VAL A 17 15.88 8.95 -10.84
N SER A 18 15.74 7.87 -10.06
CA SER A 18 16.27 7.78 -8.69
C SER A 18 17.79 7.85 -8.64
N ASP A 19 18.51 7.17 -9.53
CA ASP A 19 19.99 7.14 -9.51
C ASP A 19 20.58 8.53 -9.76
N VAL A 20 19.99 9.29 -10.68
CA VAL A 20 20.37 10.69 -10.91
C VAL A 20 20.13 11.54 -9.66
N LEU A 21 18.99 11.37 -8.99
CA LEU A 21 18.67 12.14 -7.78
C LEU A 21 19.61 11.79 -6.60
N HIS A 22 19.97 10.51 -6.47
CA HIS A 22 20.96 10.06 -5.48
C HIS A 22 22.32 10.67 -5.75
N ALA A 23 22.79 10.65 -7.01
CA ALA A 23 24.06 11.26 -7.41
C ALA A 23 24.09 12.77 -7.15
N MET A 24 22.94 13.45 -7.22
CA MET A 24 22.80 14.87 -6.90
C MET A 24 22.68 15.16 -5.39
N GLY A 25 22.59 14.13 -4.53
CA GLY A 25 22.29 14.29 -3.11
C GLY A 25 20.90 14.87 -2.83
N ALA A 26 20.00 14.81 -3.82
CA ALA A 26 18.67 15.41 -3.77
C ALA A 26 17.65 14.51 -3.06
N VAL A 27 17.98 13.24 -2.80
CA VAL A 27 17.09 12.29 -2.12
C VAL A 27 17.81 11.44 -1.07
N PRO A 28 17.10 10.92 -0.06
CA PRO A 28 17.68 10.10 1.01
C PRO A 28 18.02 8.69 0.55
N SER A 29 18.92 8.02 1.28
CA SER A 29 19.22 6.59 1.08
C SER A 29 17.94 5.74 1.11
N GLY A 30 17.76 4.86 0.13
CA GLY A 30 16.57 4.01 0.01
C GLY A 30 15.41 4.64 -0.77
N PHE A 31 15.51 5.91 -1.18
CA PHE A 31 14.56 6.52 -2.10
C PHE A 31 14.57 5.80 -3.45
N ARG A 32 13.41 5.31 -3.87
CA ARG A 32 13.24 4.55 -5.11
C ARG A 32 11.81 4.65 -5.61
N ALA A 33 11.58 4.21 -6.84
CA ALA A 33 10.23 4.08 -7.37
C ALA A 33 9.39 3.13 -6.48
N SER A 34 8.17 3.53 -6.15
CA SER A 34 7.27 2.76 -5.28
C SER A 34 6.84 1.47 -5.97
N THR A 35 7.13 0.33 -5.33
CA THR A 35 6.72 -0.99 -5.82
C THR A 35 5.21 -1.13 -5.71
N LEU A 36 4.60 -0.68 -4.60
CA LEU A 36 3.15 -0.73 -4.44
C LEU A 36 2.41 0.17 -5.44
N CYS A 37 3.00 1.29 -5.86
CA CYS A 37 2.43 2.12 -6.91
C CYS A 37 2.39 1.38 -8.25
N HIS A 38 3.50 0.74 -8.63
CA HIS A 38 3.57 -0.08 -9.85
C HIS A 38 2.49 -1.17 -9.82
N MET A 39 2.48 -2.01 -8.77
CA MET A 39 1.51 -3.11 -8.64
C MET A 39 0.05 -2.61 -8.65
N PHE A 40 -0.21 -1.47 -8.00
CA PHE A 40 -1.54 -0.88 -7.98
C PHE A 40 -2.01 -0.43 -9.37
N ASN A 41 -1.09 0.03 -10.22
CA ASN A 41 -1.39 0.54 -11.56
C ASN A 41 -1.38 -0.54 -12.66
N GLU A 42 -0.68 -1.65 -12.45
CA GLU A 42 -0.54 -2.77 -13.40
C GLU A 42 -1.87 -3.51 -13.67
N GLY A 43 -2.90 -3.28 -12.85
CA GLY A 43 -4.23 -3.79 -13.13
C GLY A 43 -5.26 -3.54 -12.04
N LYS A 44 -6.28 -4.42 -12.00
CA LYS A 44 -7.38 -4.34 -11.03
C LYS A 44 -7.15 -5.22 -9.78
N THR A 45 -6.20 -6.15 -9.82
CA THR A 45 -5.97 -7.17 -8.79
C THR A 45 -5.94 -6.60 -7.37
N TYR A 46 -5.16 -5.53 -7.15
CA TYR A 46 -4.94 -4.94 -5.83
C TYR A 46 -5.89 -3.78 -5.50
N ARG A 47 -6.96 -3.61 -6.26
CA ARG A 47 -7.98 -2.58 -6.01
C ARG A 47 -8.94 -3.06 -4.94
N MET A 48 -9.46 -2.12 -4.15
CA MET A 48 -10.47 -2.40 -3.12
C MET A 48 -11.65 -3.24 -3.66
N ALA A 49 -12.15 -2.90 -4.86
CA ALA A 49 -13.25 -3.63 -5.49
C ALA A 49 -12.96 -5.14 -5.64
N SER A 50 -11.74 -5.52 -6.02
CA SER A 50 -11.35 -6.93 -6.18
C SER A 50 -11.28 -7.71 -4.86
N PHE A 51 -11.28 -7.02 -3.73
CA PHE A 51 -11.30 -7.63 -2.38
C PHE A 51 -12.65 -7.52 -1.68
N LEU A 52 -13.52 -6.60 -2.11
CA LEU A 52 -14.88 -6.46 -1.58
C LEU A 52 -15.93 -7.23 -2.38
N MET A 53 -15.69 -7.47 -3.68
CA MET A 53 -16.61 -8.23 -4.51
C MET A 53 -16.69 -9.69 -4.02
N PRO A 54 -17.90 -10.24 -3.81
CA PRO A 54 -18.07 -11.64 -3.43
C PRO A 54 -17.45 -12.56 -4.48
N LYS A 55 -16.63 -13.51 -4.04
CA LYS A 55 -16.04 -14.53 -4.91
C LYS A 55 -16.74 -15.87 -4.70
N LEU A 56 -16.81 -16.66 -5.77
CA LEU A 56 -17.24 -18.04 -5.65
C LEU A 56 -16.14 -18.87 -4.97
N SER A 57 -16.56 -19.88 -4.21
CA SER A 57 -15.67 -20.89 -3.67
C SER A 57 -15.13 -21.78 -4.79
N GLN A 58 -14.11 -22.60 -4.49
CA GLN A 58 -13.48 -23.46 -5.49
C GLN A 58 -14.45 -24.44 -6.19
N SER A 59 -15.53 -24.84 -5.51
CA SER A 59 -16.57 -25.70 -6.11
C SER A 59 -17.59 -24.93 -6.95
N ASN A 60 -17.57 -23.59 -6.91
CA ASN A 60 -18.58 -22.70 -7.49
C ASN A 60 -20.01 -22.90 -6.97
N LEU A 61 -20.21 -23.66 -5.89
CA LEU A 61 -21.53 -23.92 -5.30
C LEU A 61 -21.89 -22.93 -4.19
N THR A 62 -20.91 -22.18 -3.69
CA THR A 62 -21.07 -21.23 -2.58
C THR A 62 -20.19 -20.01 -2.82
N TYR A 63 -20.41 -18.94 -2.05
CA TYR A 63 -19.47 -17.83 -1.99
C TYR A 63 -18.34 -18.17 -1.00
N SER A 64 -17.11 -17.74 -1.31
CA SER A 64 -15.97 -17.84 -0.38
C SER A 64 -16.18 -16.96 0.85
N ASP A 65 -16.81 -15.81 0.67
CA ASP A 65 -16.85 -14.74 1.66
C ASP A 65 -18.21 -14.60 2.37
N LEU A 66 -19.25 -15.27 1.86
CA LEU A 66 -20.60 -15.28 2.43
C LEU A 66 -20.96 -16.69 2.87
N LEU A 67 -21.39 -16.84 4.13
CA LEU A 67 -21.88 -18.10 4.66
C LEU A 67 -23.40 -18.01 4.84
N PHE A 68 -24.16 -18.84 4.13
CA PHE A 68 -25.60 -18.95 4.36
C PHE A 68 -25.89 -19.98 5.45
N ASP A 69 -26.66 -19.59 6.46
CA ASP A 69 -27.15 -20.50 7.49
C ASP A 69 -28.60 -20.91 7.18
N PRO A 70 -28.83 -22.17 6.79
CA PRO A 70 -30.18 -22.65 6.47
C PRO A 70 -31.09 -22.73 7.69
N ALA A 71 -30.55 -22.89 8.90
CA ALA A 71 -31.36 -23.01 10.12
C ALA A 71 -32.05 -21.69 10.50
N THR A 72 -31.38 -20.55 10.24
CA THR A 72 -31.95 -19.22 10.50
C THR A 72 -32.40 -18.50 9.23
N ASN A 73 -32.21 -19.10 8.07
CA ASN A 73 -32.50 -18.52 6.75
C ASN A 73 -31.82 -17.14 6.55
N ARG A 74 -30.56 -17.00 6.98
CA ARG A 74 -29.82 -15.72 6.97
C ARG A 74 -28.37 -15.91 6.52
N ILE A 75 -27.82 -14.87 5.92
CA ILE A 75 -26.36 -14.77 5.68
C ILE A 75 -25.68 -14.42 7.00
N ARG A 76 -24.63 -15.16 7.34
CA ARG A 76 -23.81 -14.95 8.53
C ARG A 76 -22.42 -14.43 8.15
N PRO A 77 -21.82 -13.55 8.97
CA PRO A 77 -20.42 -13.17 8.81
C PRO A 77 -19.51 -14.40 8.93
N ARG A 78 -18.55 -14.54 8.00
CA ARG A 78 -17.50 -15.56 8.12
C ARG A 78 -16.44 -15.08 9.10
N SER A 79 -16.22 -15.79 10.22
CA SER A 79 -15.09 -15.48 11.11
C SER A 79 -13.77 -15.57 10.35
N THR A 80 -12.86 -14.63 10.58
CA THR A 80 -11.52 -14.65 10.00
C THR A 80 -10.47 -14.71 11.10
N ARG A 81 -9.38 -15.44 10.84
CA ARG A 81 -8.28 -15.62 11.81
C ARG A 81 -7.73 -14.28 12.29
N ILE A 82 -7.55 -13.34 11.37
CA ILE A 82 -7.07 -11.99 11.67
C ILE A 82 -8.13 -11.00 11.23
N ASN A 83 -8.50 -10.10 12.14
CA ASN A 83 -9.40 -8.99 11.89
C ASN A 83 -9.04 -7.84 12.84
N HIS A 84 -8.32 -6.85 12.32
CA HIS A 84 -7.89 -5.68 13.08
C HIS A 84 -8.29 -4.40 12.38
N LEU A 85 -8.60 -3.39 13.18
CA LEU A 85 -8.72 -2.01 12.75
C LEU A 85 -7.45 -1.29 13.14
N ILE A 86 -6.74 -0.72 12.16
CA ILE A 86 -5.46 -0.06 12.36
C ILE A 86 -5.62 1.41 12.01
N THR A 87 -5.16 2.29 12.90
CA THR A 87 -5.11 3.73 12.68
C THR A 87 -3.66 4.16 12.47
N LEU A 88 -3.35 4.64 11.26
CA LEU A 88 -2.11 5.34 10.99
C LEU A 88 -2.19 6.74 11.60
N VAL A 89 -1.34 7.01 12.59
CA VAL A 89 -1.36 8.29 13.34
C VAL A 89 -0.29 9.25 12.81
N SER A 90 0.96 8.80 12.75
CA SER A 90 2.06 9.60 12.23
C SER A 90 3.24 8.75 11.77
N CYS A 91 4.03 9.30 10.86
CA CYS A 91 5.35 8.82 10.48
C CYS A 91 6.38 9.87 10.90
N GLN A 92 7.39 9.46 11.66
CA GLN A 92 8.37 10.36 12.27
C GLN A 92 9.77 10.11 11.69
N GLN A 93 10.64 11.12 11.80
CA GLN A 93 12.03 11.03 11.36
C GLN A 93 12.18 10.73 9.86
N ILE A 94 11.24 11.21 9.04
CA ILE A 94 11.28 11.01 7.61
C ILE A 94 12.33 11.95 7.01
N PRO A 95 13.35 11.44 6.31
CA PRO A 95 14.35 12.30 5.73
C PRO A 95 13.71 13.19 4.64
N PRO A 96 13.84 14.52 4.73
CA PRO A 96 13.28 15.40 3.72
C PRO A 96 14.06 15.26 2.40
N PRO A 97 13.42 15.49 1.24
CA PRO A 97 14.15 15.62 0.00
C PRO A 97 15.08 16.85 0.04
N GLY A 98 16.18 16.77 -0.70
CA GLY A 98 17.17 17.83 -0.83
C GLY A 98 16.75 18.95 -1.80
N THR A 99 17.68 19.83 -2.12
CA THR A 99 17.48 20.94 -3.07
C THR A 99 17.17 20.41 -4.48
N GLY A 100 16.40 21.18 -5.25
CA GLY A 100 16.03 20.80 -6.63
C GLY A 100 14.78 19.92 -6.74
N ILE A 101 14.09 19.63 -5.64
CA ILE A 101 12.86 18.85 -5.60
C ILE A 101 11.73 19.66 -4.96
N GLU A 102 10.68 19.91 -5.72
CA GLU A 102 9.42 20.44 -5.17
C GLU A 102 8.45 19.29 -4.91
N VAL A 103 8.09 19.10 -3.65
CA VAL A 103 7.12 18.08 -3.23
C VAL A 103 5.70 18.58 -3.49
N LEU A 104 4.96 17.84 -4.30
CA LEU A 104 3.57 18.12 -4.68
C LEU A 104 2.57 17.42 -3.75
N ASP A 105 2.89 16.20 -3.31
CA ASP A 105 2.01 15.39 -2.47
C ASP A 105 2.82 14.41 -1.61
N ARG A 106 2.27 14.01 -0.47
CA ARG A 106 2.82 12.98 0.41
C ARG A 106 1.72 11.99 0.79
N HIS A 107 2.02 10.71 0.70
CA HIS A 107 1.07 9.66 1.02
C HIS A 107 1.80 8.39 1.47
N VAL A 108 1.07 7.47 2.08
CA VAL A 108 1.57 6.15 2.46
C VAL A 108 0.75 5.09 1.73
N ARG A 109 1.44 4.17 1.07
CA ARG A 109 0.83 2.97 0.49
C ARG A 109 0.98 1.82 1.46
N ILE A 110 -0.11 1.09 1.69
CA ILE A 110 -0.24 0.10 2.76
C ILE A 110 -0.83 -1.18 2.18
N CYS A 111 -0.26 -2.32 2.52
CA CYS A 111 -0.88 -3.62 2.24
C CYS A 111 -0.44 -4.68 3.24
N LEU A 112 -1.20 -5.77 3.29
CA LEU A 112 -0.80 -7.00 3.96
C LEU A 112 0.22 -7.76 3.09
N PHE A 113 1.31 -8.20 3.69
CA PHE A 113 2.46 -8.79 3.00
C PHE A 113 3.03 -9.97 3.80
N ASP A 114 3.49 -11.02 3.13
CA ASP A 114 4.08 -12.21 3.78
C ASP A 114 5.62 -12.30 3.64
N GLY A 115 6.25 -11.27 3.08
CA GLY A 115 7.68 -11.30 2.72
C GLY A 115 7.93 -11.53 1.23
N GLN A 116 6.95 -12.07 0.50
CA GLN A 116 7.06 -12.34 -0.94
C GLN A 116 5.86 -11.81 -1.74
N HIS A 117 4.66 -11.89 -1.21
CA HIS A 117 3.41 -11.63 -1.91
C HIS A 117 2.55 -10.58 -1.19
N ILE A 118 1.87 -9.75 -1.97
CA ILE A 118 0.83 -8.84 -1.50
C ILE A 118 -0.46 -9.65 -1.33
N LEU A 119 -1.05 -9.57 -0.14
CA LEU A 119 -2.18 -10.41 0.29
C LEU A 119 -3.51 -9.66 0.45
N SER A 120 -3.50 -8.34 0.28
CA SER A 120 -4.68 -7.48 0.40
C SER A 120 -4.76 -6.51 -0.78
N ASN A 121 -5.83 -5.70 -0.83
CA ASN A 121 -5.79 -4.49 -1.64
C ASN A 121 -4.66 -3.58 -1.13
N ILE A 122 -4.14 -2.75 -2.04
CA ILE A 122 -3.21 -1.68 -1.68
C ILE A 122 -4.05 -0.46 -1.33
N HIS A 123 -3.96 -0.03 -0.08
CA HIS A 123 -4.60 1.17 0.41
C HIS A 123 -3.64 2.36 0.33
N CYS A 124 -4.17 3.56 0.08
CA CYS A 124 -3.37 4.77 -0.06
C CYS A 124 -3.94 5.86 0.85
N VAL A 125 -3.14 6.27 1.83
CA VAL A 125 -3.50 7.30 2.81
C VAL A 125 -2.69 8.55 2.56
N LYS A 126 -3.37 9.66 2.29
CA LYS A 126 -2.77 10.97 2.09
C LYS A 126 -2.38 11.58 3.44
N VAL A 127 -1.23 12.24 3.47
CA VAL A 127 -0.75 12.97 4.65
C VAL A 127 -1.64 14.19 4.89
N ALA A 128 -2.13 14.36 6.11
CA ALA A 128 -3.00 15.46 6.48
C ALA A 128 -2.21 16.74 6.80
N SER A 129 -1.08 16.60 7.48
CA SER A 129 -0.19 17.72 7.77
C SER A 129 1.26 17.27 7.93
N VAL A 130 2.18 18.20 7.69
CA VAL A 130 3.62 18.01 7.85
C VAL A 130 4.12 19.08 8.82
N ASP A 131 5.05 18.71 9.68
CA ASP A 131 5.69 19.67 10.58
C ASP A 131 6.63 20.64 9.84
N LYS A 132 7.12 21.66 10.55
CA LYS A 132 8.03 22.66 9.98
C LYS A 132 9.35 22.06 9.46
N SER A 133 9.82 20.96 10.07
CA SER A 133 11.07 20.32 9.65
C SER A 133 10.90 19.41 8.43
N GLY A 134 9.66 19.08 8.03
CA GLY A 134 9.38 18.15 6.95
C GLY A 134 9.53 16.67 7.32
N ARG A 135 9.88 16.38 8.58
CA ARG A 135 10.26 15.03 9.07
C ARG A 135 9.13 14.28 9.74
N SER A 136 8.04 14.96 10.07
CA SER A 136 6.90 14.39 10.76
C SER A 136 5.65 14.54 9.90
N TRP A 137 5.13 13.43 9.43
CA TRP A 137 3.90 13.37 8.63
C TRP A 137 2.78 12.89 9.54
N ASN A 138 1.72 13.67 9.66
CA ASN A 138 0.57 13.35 10.51
C ASN A 138 -0.64 13.03 9.65
N PHE A 139 -1.47 12.12 10.16
CA PHE A 139 -2.67 11.63 9.49
C PHE A 139 -3.90 11.96 10.31
N THR A 140 -5.04 12.03 9.64
CA THR A 140 -6.32 12.29 10.30
C THR A 140 -6.76 11.04 11.06
N THR A 141 -6.90 11.17 12.38
CA THR A 141 -7.44 10.09 13.25
C THR A 141 -8.95 10.20 13.48
N ARG A 142 -9.58 11.31 13.05
CA ARG A 142 -11.02 11.53 13.16
C ARG A 142 -11.68 11.39 11.79
N VAL A 143 -12.45 10.33 11.59
CA VAL A 143 -13.20 10.11 10.36
C VAL A 143 -14.57 10.78 10.47
N HIS A 144 -15.00 11.42 9.37
CA HIS A 144 -16.34 11.98 9.22
C HIS A 144 -16.90 11.55 7.85
N ASP A 145 -18.23 11.40 7.75
CA ASP A 145 -18.88 10.70 6.63
C ASP A 145 -18.63 11.31 5.24
N LEU A 146 -18.38 12.63 5.17
CA LEU A 146 -18.13 13.35 3.90
C LEU A 146 -16.64 13.48 3.56
N MET A 147 -15.74 12.89 4.36
CA MET A 147 -14.30 12.97 4.15
C MET A 147 -13.86 12.06 3.00
N ASP A 148 -12.97 12.56 2.13
CA ASP A 148 -12.33 11.76 1.08
C ASP A 148 -11.73 10.49 1.69
N PRO A 149 -12.08 9.28 1.21
CA PRO A 149 -11.52 8.02 1.68
C PRO A 149 -9.99 7.97 1.74
N HIS A 150 -9.28 8.72 0.89
CA HIS A 150 -7.82 8.78 0.92
C HIS A 150 -7.27 9.55 2.13
N MET A 151 -8.10 10.36 2.81
CA MET A 151 -7.72 11.07 4.04
C MET A 151 -8.00 10.23 5.29
N HIS A 152 -8.60 9.04 5.15
CA HIS A 152 -8.91 8.16 6.28
C HIS A 152 -7.62 7.49 6.71
N GLY A 153 -7.12 7.83 7.90
CA GLY A 153 -5.96 7.15 8.49
C GLY A 153 -6.28 5.75 9.01
N GLU A 154 -7.55 5.36 9.03
CA GLU A 154 -8.03 4.10 9.56
C GLU A 154 -8.31 3.09 8.43
N PHE A 155 -7.80 1.86 8.57
CA PHE A 155 -8.02 0.78 7.64
C PHE A 155 -8.16 -0.57 8.35
N PHE A 156 -8.94 -1.46 7.75
CA PHE A 156 -9.12 -2.83 8.26
C PHE A 156 -8.09 -3.78 7.65
N VAL A 157 -7.55 -4.66 8.48
CA VAL A 157 -6.74 -5.81 8.06
C VAL A 157 -7.51 -7.08 8.37
N ARG A 158 -7.90 -7.81 7.31
CA ARG A 158 -8.67 -9.05 7.44
C ARG A 158 -8.06 -10.14 6.59
N THR A 159 -7.69 -11.26 7.21
CA THR A 159 -7.13 -12.41 6.48
C THR A 159 -7.37 -13.73 7.18
N ASN A 160 -7.42 -14.79 6.38
CA ASN A 160 -7.34 -16.19 6.82
C ASN A 160 -6.02 -16.86 6.43
N ASN A 161 -5.07 -16.10 5.88
CA ASN A 161 -3.76 -16.62 5.52
C ASN A 161 -3.06 -17.17 6.77
N THR A 162 -2.42 -18.33 6.62
CA THR A 162 -1.74 -19.05 7.70
C THR A 162 -0.23 -18.86 7.69
N SER A 163 0.31 -18.02 6.80
CA SER A 163 1.73 -17.70 6.74
C SER A 163 2.26 -17.17 8.08
N ASP A 164 3.42 -17.67 8.48
CA ASP A 164 4.07 -17.31 9.74
C ASP A 164 4.70 -15.90 9.69
N ASN A 165 5.00 -15.38 8.49
CA ASN A 165 5.66 -14.09 8.30
C ASN A 165 4.68 -13.00 7.83
N LEU A 166 3.51 -12.93 8.45
CA LEU A 166 2.51 -11.94 8.09
C LEU A 166 2.82 -10.57 8.69
N GLY A 167 2.89 -9.54 7.86
CA GLY A 167 3.12 -8.16 8.28
C GLY A 167 2.40 -7.13 7.43
N VAL A 168 2.43 -5.88 7.91
CA VAL A 168 1.94 -4.72 7.14
C VAL A 168 3.14 -4.09 6.46
N LEU A 169 3.13 -4.04 5.13
CA LEU A 169 4.12 -3.32 4.34
C LEU A 169 3.65 -1.89 4.13
N LEU A 170 4.52 -0.93 4.48
CA LEU A 170 4.30 0.50 4.35
C LEU A 170 5.35 1.09 3.39
N GLU A 171 4.90 1.79 2.35
CA GLU A 171 5.77 2.63 1.51
C GLU A 171 5.40 4.10 1.72
N LEU A 172 6.34 4.88 2.27
CA LEU A 172 6.20 6.32 2.41
C LEU A 172 6.59 6.99 1.10
N CYS A 173 5.63 7.66 0.48
CA CYS A 173 5.72 8.13 -0.89
C CYS A 173 5.60 9.65 -0.96
N ILE A 174 6.29 10.23 -1.94
CA ILE A 174 6.11 11.62 -2.34
C ILE A 174 5.86 11.67 -3.85
N SER A 175 4.97 12.56 -4.28
CA SER A 175 4.91 13.02 -5.67
C SER A 175 5.69 14.33 -5.75
N TYR A 176 6.52 14.48 -6.77
CA TYR A 176 7.41 15.64 -6.88
C TYR A 176 7.65 16.05 -8.32
N LYS A 177 8.11 17.28 -8.51
CA LYS A 177 8.71 17.76 -9.76
C LYS A 177 10.14 18.24 -9.46
N ARG A 178 11.01 18.14 -10.47
CA ARG A 178 12.35 18.74 -10.40
C ARG A 178 12.24 20.23 -10.70
N THR A 179 12.96 21.05 -9.95
CA THR A 179 13.05 22.50 -10.13
C THR A 179 14.39 22.90 -10.71
#